data_AF-A0A7D3XQM2-F1
#
_entry.id   AF-A0A7D3XQM2-F1
#
_cell.length_a   1.000
_cell.length_b   1.000
_cell.length_c   1.000
_cell.angle_alpha   90.00
_cell.angle_beta   90.00
_cell.angle_gamma   90.00
#
_symmetry.space_group_name_H-M   'P 1'
#
loop_
_entity.id
_entity.type
_entity.pdbx_description
1 polymer ?
#
loop_
_entity_poly.entity_id
_entity_poly.type
_entity_poly.pdbx_seq_one_letter_code
_entity_poly.pdbx_strand_id
1 'polypeptide(L)'
;MLPHTRRQRIRELIQKRRNMKIGEISRELGVSEMTIYRDIQPLLEEGLVKKIYGGITLNQADPVPSPTIYGCTLCGRQVDPRLAYRLILPGKKTETTCCCHCGLLRHSQLSDQVLQAVCQDFFSSTTLSSRTTWYVMGSEPVIRCCHPQVLCFERKDTAEKFVKGFGGVVLSFGEAMQRLKKEMETDPTCGCSEHTHN
;
A
#
# COMPACT_ATOMS: atom_id res chain seq x y z
N MET A 1 0.92 17.46 -37.55
CA MET A 1 1.26 17.87 -36.16
C MET A 1 2.48 17.09 -35.68
N LEU A 2 3.51 17.76 -35.17
CA LEU A 2 4.72 17.09 -34.65
C LEU A 2 4.41 16.31 -33.35
N PRO A 3 5.08 15.17 -33.07
CA PRO A 3 4.80 14.33 -31.90
C PRO A 3 4.87 15.08 -30.56
N HIS A 4 5.88 15.93 -30.38
CA HIS A 4 6.05 16.71 -29.15
C HIS A 4 4.89 17.70 -28.92
N THR A 5 4.46 18.41 -29.96
CA THR A 5 3.30 19.32 -29.92
C THR A 5 2.02 18.55 -29.58
N ARG A 6 1.86 17.33 -30.13
CA ARG A 6 0.69 16.49 -29.86
C ARG A 6 0.64 16.00 -28.42
N ARG A 7 1.78 15.58 -27.86
CA ARG A 7 1.90 15.26 -26.43
C ARG A 7 1.54 16.44 -25.53
N GLN A 8 2.00 17.65 -25.87
CA GLN A 8 1.63 18.86 -25.12
C GLN A 8 0.13 19.12 -25.16
N ARG A 9 -0.51 18.91 -26.31
CA ARG A 9 -1.96 19.10 -26.43
C ARG A 9 -2.75 18.04 -25.66
N ILE A 10 -2.30 16.79 -25.69
CA ILE A 10 -2.85 15.71 -24.86
C ILE A 10 -2.75 16.09 -23.37
N ARG A 11 -1.60 16.64 -22.93
CA ARG A 11 -1.40 17.14 -21.56
C ARG A 11 -2.41 18.22 -21.17
N GLU A 12 -2.61 19.22 -22.02
CA GLU A 12 -3.60 20.29 -21.78
C GLU A 12 -5.04 19.76 -21.70
N LEU A 13 -5.41 18.83 -22.58
CA LEU A 13 -6.74 18.24 -22.62
C LEU A 13 -7.03 17.44 -21.33
N ILE A 14 -6.06 16.63 -20.89
CA ILE A 14 -6.18 15.84 -19.66
C ILE A 14 -6.17 16.74 -18.42
N GLN A 15 -5.37 17.81 -18.41
CA GLN A 15 -5.39 18.81 -17.32
C GLN A 15 -6.75 19.49 -17.17
N LYS A 16 -7.45 19.77 -18.28
CA LYS A 16 -8.77 20.40 -18.26
C LYS A 16 -9.90 19.43 -17.89
N ARG A 17 -9.88 18.20 -18.43
CA ARG A 17 -10.99 17.24 -18.29
C ARG A 17 -10.79 16.17 -17.21
N ARG A 18 -9.59 16.04 -16.65
CA ARG A 18 -9.14 15.03 -15.65
C ARG A 18 -9.20 13.56 -16.11
N ASN A 19 -10.18 13.15 -16.89
CA ASN A 19 -10.28 11.82 -17.48
C ASN A 19 -10.76 11.93 -18.93
N MET A 20 -10.24 11.06 -19.79
CA MET A 20 -10.64 10.99 -21.21
C MET A 20 -10.44 9.57 -21.74
N LYS A 21 -11.34 9.13 -22.62
CA LYS A 21 -11.17 7.88 -23.37
C LYS A 21 -10.20 8.09 -24.54
N ILE A 22 -9.49 7.03 -24.92
CA ILE A 22 -8.53 7.10 -26.04
C ILE A 22 -9.23 7.47 -27.34
N GLY A 23 -10.41 6.91 -27.59
CA GLY A 23 -11.24 7.26 -28.75
C GLY A 23 -11.72 8.72 -28.76
N GLU A 24 -11.86 9.37 -27.60
CA GLU A 24 -12.21 10.81 -27.53
C GLU A 24 -11.03 11.68 -27.88
N ILE A 25 -9.83 11.35 -27.37
CA ILE A 25 -8.59 12.06 -27.69
C ILE A 25 -8.25 11.90 -29.18
N SER A 26 -8.45 10.70 -29.71
CA SER A 26 -8.31 10.37 -31.13
C SER A 26 -9.18 11.28 -32.00
N ARG A 27 -10.48 11.42 -31.67
CA ARG A 27 -11.41 12.32 -32.39
C ARG A 27 -11.04 13.79 -32.24
N GLU A 28 -10.70 14.25 -31.04
CA GLU A 28 -10.36 15.65 -30.77
C GLU A 28 -9.08 16.09 -31.51
N LEU A 29 -8.10 15.19 -31.64
CA LEU A 29 -6.81 15.47 -32.28
C LEU A 29 -6.73 15.00 -33.74
N GLY A 30 -7.77 14.32 -34.24
CA GLY A 30 -7.85 13.82 -35.61
C GLY A 30 -6.76 12.80 -35.97
N VAL A 31 -6.37 11.94 -35.02
CA VAL A 31 -5.30 10.93 -35.22
C VAL A 31 -5.76 9.53 -34.81
N SER A 32 -5.11 8.48 -35.33
CA SER A 32 -5.46 7.10 -34.98
C SER A 32 -5.25 6.81 -33.49
N GLU A 33 -6.04 5.87 -32.94
CA GLU A 33 -5.86 5.44 -31.55
C GLU A 33 -4.44 4.90 -31.29
N MET A 34 -3.84 4.20 -32.25
CA MET A 34 -2.45 3.72 -32.14
C MET A 34 -1.43 4.86 -32.02
N THR A 35 -1.69 5.99 -32.67
CA THR A 35 -0.87 7.20 -32.50
C THR A 35 -0.99 7.74 -31.09
N ILE A 36 -2.22 7.81 -30.56
CA ILE A 36 -2.50 8.24 -29.19
C ILE A 36 -1.84 7.31 -28.17
N TYR A 37 -1.89 5.98 -28.37
CA TYR A 37 -1.19 5.01 -27.51
C TYR A 37 0.32 5.29 -27.44
N ARG A 38 0.97 5.55 -28.59
CA ARG A 38 2.41 5.88 -28.64
C ARG A 38 2.74 7.21 -27.96
N ASP A 39 1.86 8.20 -28.07
CA ASP A 39 2.08 9.52 -27.46
C ASP A 39 1.80 9.55 -25.95
N ILE A 40 0.89 8.69 -25.48
CA ILE A 40 0.56 8.52 -24.05
C ILE A 40 1.67 7.78 -23.31
N GLN A 41 2.38 6.86 -23.97
CA GLN A 41 3.35 6.00 -23.31
C GLN A 41 4.46 6.78 -22.56
N PRO A 42 5.08 7.82 -23.14
CA PRO A 42 5.97 8.71 -22.38
C PRO A 42 5.28 9.43 -21.21
N LEU A 43 4.01 9.82 -21.35
CA LEU A 43 3.24 10.49 -20.28
C LEU A 43 2.91 9.56 -19.11
N LEU A 44 2.77 8.25 -19.38
CA LEU A 44 2.63 7.21 -18.36
C LEU A 44 3.96 6.97 -17.65
N GLU A 45 5.07 6.92 -18.39
CA GLU A 45 6.43 6.77 -17.85
C GLU A 45 6.83 7.97 -16.98
N GLU A 46 6.47 9.18 -17.40
CA GLU A 46 6.63 10.42 -16.61
C GLU A 46 5.68 10.50 -15.40
N GLY A 47 4.76 9.54 -15.25
CA GLY A 47 3.80 9.50 -14.15
C GLY A 47 2.79 10.66 -14.17
N LEU A 48 2.61 11.37 -15.29
CA LEU A 48 1.65 12.46 -15.40
C LEU A 48 0.21 11.94 -15.48
N VAL A 49 0.02 10.74 -16.03
CA VAL A 49 -1.29 10.13 -16.28
C VAL A 49 -1.26 8.67 -15.83
N LYS A 50 -2.41 8.10 -15.50
CA LYS A 50 -2.56 6.65 -15.23
C LYS A 50 -3.57 6.04 -16.19
N LYS A 51 -3.33 4.78 -16.56
CA LYS A 51 -4.22 4.01 -17.42
C LYS A 51 -5.46 3.56 -16.63
N ILE A 52 -6.64 3.75 -17.21
CA ILE A 52 -7.90 3.18 -16.73
C ILE A 52 -8.52 2.34 -17.86
N TYR A 53 -9.61 1.63 -17.57
CA TYR A 53 -10.29 0.82 -18.58
C TYR A 53 -10.75 1.69 -19.77
N GLY A 54 -10.11 1.51 -20.93
CA GLY A 54 -10.43 2.22 -22.18
C GLY A 54 -10.00 3.70 -22.25
N GLY A 55 -9.19 4.19 -21.31
CA GLY A 55 -8.86 5.61 -21.23
C GLY A 55 -7.63 5.93 -20.38
N ILE A 56 -7.43 7.22 -20.18
CA ILE A 56 -6.39 7.78 -19.33
C ILE A 56 -7.00 8.82 -18.40
N THR A 57 -6.42 8.94 -17.21
CA THR A 57 -6.79 9.97 -16.27
C THR A 57 -5.54 10.65 -15.76
N LEU A 58 -5.66 11.95 -15.50
CA LEU A 58 -4.63 12.78 -14.95
C LEU A 58 -4.17 12.20 -13.61
N ASN A 59 -2.87 12.08 -13.42
CA ASN A 59 -2.27 11.81 -12.12
C ASN A 59 -2.21 13.10 -11.30
N GLN A 60 -3.32 13.83 -11.24
CA GLN A 60 -3.54 14.80 -10.17
C GLN A 60 -4.10 14.00 -9.00
N ALA A 61 -3.53 14.25 -7.83
CA ALA A 61 -4.05 13.75 -6.57
C ALA A 61 -5.50 14.26 -6.39
N ASP A 62 -6.48 13.53 -6.91
CA ASP A 62 -7.82 13.56 -6.34
C ASP A 62 -7.68 13.20 -4.85
N PRO A 63 -8.51 13.76 -3.94
CA PRO A 63 -8.49 13.47 -2.51
C PRO A 63 -9.10 12.08 -2.24
N VAL A 64 -8.67 11.07 -2.98
CA VAL A 64 -8.47 9.74 -2.44
C VAL A 64 -7.12 9.84 -1.75
N PRO A 65 -6.97 9.49 -0.47
CA PRO A 65 -5.67 9.56 0.19
C PRO A 65 -4.70 8.65 -0.56
N SER A 66 -3.93 9.24 -1.48
CA SER A 66 -2.70 8.64 -1.96
C SER A 66 -1.84 8.51 -0.71
N PRO A 67 -1.28 7.32 -0.44
CA PRO A 67 -0.38 7.18 0.68
C PRO A 67 0.78 8.10 0.42
N THR A 68 0.86 9.18 1.19
CA THR A 68 2.01 10.06 1.23
C THR A 68 3.24 9.22 1.53
N ILE A 69 4.13 9.20 0.52
CA ILE A 69 5.58 8.98 0.59
C ILE A 69 5.97 7.49 0.66
N TYR A 70 6.94 7.10 -0.19
CA TYR A 70 7.44 5.74 -0.49
C TYR A 70 8.06 4.98 0.70
N GLY A 71 7.59 5.22 1.92
CA GLY A 71 8.19 4.72 3.14
C GLY A 71 7.16 4.46 4.23
N CYS A 72 7.47 3.52 5.09
CA CYS A 72 6.75 3.26 6.33
C CYS A 72 6.80 4.51 7.20
N THR A 73 5.64 4.98 7.66
CA THR A 73 5.54 6.10 8.62
C THR A 73 6.24 5.85 9.95
N LEU A 74 6.56 4.60 10.27
CA LEU A 74 7.26 4.23 11.50
C LEU A 74 8.77 4.01 11.30
N CYS A 75 9.18 3.24 10.28
CA CYS A 75 10.58 2.85 10.09
C CYS A 75 11.22 3.37 8.80
N GLY A 76 10.51 4.18 8.01
CA GLY A 76 11.00 4.78 6.77
C GLY A 76 11.17 3.83 5.57
N ARG A 77 11.13 2.50 5.77
CA ARG A 77 11.36 1.52 4.69
C ARG A 77 10.26 1.48 3.64
N GLN A 78 10.63 1.09 2.42
CA GLN A 78 9.68 0.90 1.33
C GLN A 78 8.55 -0.07 1.71
N VAL A 79 7.33 0.28 1.30
CA VAL A 79 6.12 -0.48 1.57
C VAL A 79 5.86 -1.43 0.39
N ASP A 80 5.77 -2.74 0.66
CA ASP A 80 5.16 -3.69 -0.30
C ASP A 80 3.66 -3.66 -0.08
N PRO A 81 2.86 -3.39 -1.12
CA PRO A 81 1.41 -3.35 -1.02
C PRO A 81 0.81 -4.61 -0.37
N ARG A 82 1.41 -5.79 -0.56
CA ARG A 82 0.93 -7.08 -0.03
C ARG A 82 1.08 -7.24 1.49
N LEU A 83 1.88 -6.40 2.13
CA LEU A 83 2.10 -6.41 3.58
C LEU A 83 1.69 -5.09 4.23
N ALA A 84 1.23 -4.13 3.44
CA ALA A 84 0.93 -2.79 3.91
C ALA A 84 -0.15 -2.80 4.99
N TYR A 85 0.07 -2.01 6.04
CA TYR A 85 -0.93 -1.70 7.05
C TYR A 85 -1.22 -0.21 6.98
N ARG A 86 -2.50 0.16 7.00
CA ARG A 86 -2.96 1.55 6.82
C ARG A 86 -3.85 1.96 7.97
N LEU A 87 -3.55 3.11 8.57
CA LEU A 87 -4.32 3.74 9.62
C LEU A 87 -5.06 4.95 9.04
N ILE A 88 -6.38 4.94 9.15
CA ILE A 88 -7.26 6.03 8.76
C ILE A 88 -7.51 6.88 10.02
N LEU A 89 -7.15 8.15 9.93
CA LEU A 89 -7.21 9.14 11.00
C LEU A 89 -8.24 10.24 10.68
N PRO A 90 -8.66 11.05 11.67
CA PRO A 90 -9.51 12.21 11.46
C PRO A 90 -8.95 13.16 10.40
N GLY A 91 -9.85 13.91 9.74
CA GLY A 91 -9.45 14.88 8.72
C GLY A 91 -9.00 14.26 7.38
N LYS A 92 -9.42 13.02 7.08
CA LYS A 92 -9.06 12.27 5.86
C LYS A 92 -7.55 11.98 5.72
N LYS A 93 -6.81 11.98 6.83
CA LYS A 93 -5.39 11.62 6.85
C LYS A 93 -5.25 10.10 6.91
N THR A 94 -4.36 9.53 6.09
CA THR A 94 -4.02 8.11 6.11
C THR A 94 -2.52 7.94 6.34
N GLU A 95 -2.15 7.17 7.35
CA GLU A 95 -0.77 6.76 7.60
C GLU A 95 -0.56 5.33 7.11
N THR A 96 0.54 5.08 6.40
CA THR A 96 0.86 3.74 5.86
C THR A 96 2.14 3.24 6.50
N THR A 97 2.16 1.96 6.85
CA THR A 97 3.35 1.26 7.37
C THR A 97 3.67 0.05 6.50
N CYS A 98 4.92 -0.41 6.55
CA CYS A 98 5.42 -1.46 5.66
C CYS A 98 4.96 -2.89 6.02
N CYS A 99 4.41 -3.10 7.21
CA CYS A 99 4.01 -4.41 7.74
C CYS A 99 2.98 -4.29 8.88
N CYS A 100 2.33 -5.39 9.24
CA CYS A 100 1.42 -5.44 10.39
C CYS A 100 2.15 -5.12 11.72
N HIS A 101 3.44 -5.44 11.88
CA HIS A 101 4.23 -5.06 13.07
C HIS A 101 4.27 -3.54 13.27
N CYS A 102 4.74 -2.80 12.26
CA CYS A 102 4.81 -1.33 12.33
C CYS A 102 3.40 -0.73 12.44
N GLY A 103 2.42 -1.35 11.77
CA GLY A 103 1.01 -0.96 11.85
C GLY A 103 0.47 -1.00 13.27
N LEU A 104 0.62 -2.13 13.96
CA LEU A 104 0.17 -2.31 15.34
C LEU A 104 0.91 -1.39 16.32
N LEU A 105 2.23 -1.23 16.16
CA LEU A 105 3.00 -0.31 17.00
C LEU A 105 2.54 1.14 16.80
N ARG A 106 2.31 1.56 15.55
CA ARG A 106 1.77 2.89 15.24
C ARG A 106 0.34 3.07 15.74
N HIS A 107 -0.49 2.03 15.66
CA HIS A 107 -1.84 2.02 16.22
C HIS A 107 -1.80 2.23 17.74
N SER A 108 -0.84 1.61 18.42
CA SER A 108 -0.62 1.79 19.87
C SER A 108 -0.25 3.24 20.21
N GLN A 109 0.65 3.86 19.41
CA GLN A 109 1.08 5.26 19.60
C GLN A 109 -0.06 6.27 19.38
N LEU A 110 -0.93 6.01 18.40
CA LEU A 110 -2.05 6.90 18.06
C LEU A 110 -3.27 6.68 18.95
N SER A 111 -3.40 5.47 19.54
CA SER A 111 -4.47 5.10 20.47
C SER A 111 -5.85 5.46 19.88
N ASP A 112 -6.63 6.29 20.57
CA ASP A 112 -8.01 6.66 20.20
C ASP A 112 -8.12 7.53 18.93
N GLN A 113 -7.00 8.00 18.38
CA GLN A 113 -7.00 8.78 17.15
C GLN A 113 -7.21 7.93 15.89
N VAL A 114 -7.20 6.60 15.99
CA VAL A 114 -7.38 5.71 14.84
C VAL A 114 -8.86 5.42 14.61
N LEU A 115 -9.44 6.01 13.56
CA LEU A 115 -10.83 5.75 13.17
C LEU A 115 -11.01 4.33 12.64
N GLN A 116 -10.10 3.91 11.76
CA GLN A 116 -10.09 2.57 11.19
C GLN A 116 -8.65 2.19 10.86
N ALA A 117 -8.35 0.89 10.89
CA ALA A 117 -7.11 0.38 10.35
C ALA A 117 -7.35 -0.87 9.53
N VAL A 118 -6.66 -0.97 8.40
CA VAL A 118 -6.75 -2.09 7.46
C VAL A 118 -5.37 -2.67 7.16
N CYS A 119 -5.34 -3.96 6.88
CA CYS A 119 -4.14 -4.72 6.53
C CYS A 119 -4.43 -5.66 5.36
N GLN A 120 -3.41 -6.34 4.84
CA GLN A 120 -3.60 -7.35 3.79
C GLN A 120 -3.52 -8.76 4.37
N ASP A 121 -4.39 -9.63 3.87
CA ASP A 121 -4.29 -11.07 4.05
C ASP A 121 -2.99 -11.58 3.41
N PHE A 122 -2.22 -12.38 4.15
CA PHE A 122 -0.91 -12.83 3.71
C PHE A 122 -0.95 -13.70 2.45
N PHE A 123 -2.00 -14.51 2.29
CA PHE A 123 -2.13 -15.41 1.13
C PHE A 123 -2.81 -14.75 -0.06
N SER A 124 -3.97 -14.14 0.17
CA SER A 124 -4.82 -13.62 -0.90
C SER A 124 -4.56 -12.16 -1.26
N SER A 125 -3.81 -11.42 -0.44
CA SER A 125 -3.67 -9.96 -0.54
C SER A 125 -5.02 -9.22 -0.49
N THR A 126 -6.04 -9.82 0.11
CA THR A 126 -7.34 -9.19 0.35
C THR A 126 -7.22 -8.17 1.47
N THR A 127 -7.87 -7.02 1.34
CA THR A 127 -7.86 -6.00 2.39
C THR A 127 -8.80 -6.39 3.53
N LEU A 128 -8.24 -6.52 4.72
CA LEU A 128 -8.91 -6.93 5.95
C LEU A 128 -9.01 -5.77 6.93
N SER A 129 -10.06 -5.78 7.77
CA SER A 129 -10.10 -4.94 8.96
C SER A 129 -9.13 -5.48 10.01
N SER A 130 -8.27 -4.61 10.52
CA SER A 130 -7.28 -4.97 11.55
C SER A 130 -7.92 -5.51 12.83
N ARG A 131 -9.11 -5.04 13.21
CA ARG A 131 -9.74 -5.44 14.47
C ARG A 131 -10.31 -6.86 14.44
N THR A 132 -10.61 -7.40 13.26
CA THR A 132 -11.31 -8.67 13.08
C THR A 132 -10.46 -9.74 12.38
N THR A 133 -9.22 -9.43 12.02
CA THR A 133 -8.28 -10.38 11.40
C THR A 133 -7.53 -11.19 12.45
N TRP A 134 -6.93 -12.30 12.01
CA TRP A 134 -6.06 -13.15 12.83
C TRP A 134 -4.60 -12.82 12.56
N TYR A 135 -3.81 -12.77 13.61
CA TYR A 135 -2.40 -12.39 13.56
C TYR A 135 -1.52 -13.60 13.86
N VAL A 136 -0.61 -13.95 12.96
CA VAL A 136 0.46 -14.89 13.25
C VAL A 136 1.71 -14.12 13.64
N MET A 137 2.23 -14.39 14.84
CA MET A 137 3.42 -13.73 15.36
C MET A 137 4.54 -14.74 15.61
N GLY A 138 5.76 -14.40 15.17
CA GLY A 138 6.97 -15.21 15.42
C GLY A 138 7.05 -16.49 14.58
N SER A 139 6.54 -16.46 13.34
CA SER A 139 6.75 -17.55 12.37
C SER A 139 8.22 -17.66 11.97
N GLU A 140 8.71 -18.88 11.73
CA GLU A 140 10.12 -19.15 11.37
C GLU A 140 10.54 -18.52 10.04
N PRO A 141 9.75 -18.54 8.95
CA PRO A 141 10.12 -17.86 7.72
C PRO A 141 10.15 -16.35 7.92
N VAL A 142 11.34 -15.78 7.82
CA VAL A 142 11.57 -14.33 7.87
C VAL A 142 11.17 -13.73 6.52
N ILE A 143 9.96 -13.20 6.45
CA ILE A 143 9.42 -12.51 5.25
C ILE A 143 9.87 -11.05 5.23
N ARG A 144 10.06 -10.46 6.40
CA ARG A 144 10.50 -9.07 6.60
C ARG A 144 11.43 -8.97 7.80
N CYS A 145 12.20 -7.89 7.85
CA CYS A 145 13.10 -7.59 8.96
C CYS A 145 12.42 -7.32 10.31
N CYS A 146 11.10 -7.12 10.34
CA CYS A 146 10.44 -6.65 11.55
C CYS A 146 10.42 -7.76 12.61
N HIS A 147 11.12 -7.46 13.69
CA HIS A 147 11.24 -8.09 15.02
C HIS A 147 10.15 -7.79 16.06
N PRO A 148 9.19 -8.65 16.46
CA PRO A 148 8.75 -9.90 15.86
C PRO A 148 8.00 -9.70 14.55
N GLN A 149 8.05 -10.70 13.67
CA GLN A 149 7.25 -10.70 12.46
C GLN A 149 5.78 -10.91 12.79
N VAL A 150 4.91 -10.13 12.16
CA VAL A 150 3.46 -10.21 12.28
C VAL A 150 2.83 -10.34 10.90
N LEU A 151 2.14 -11.46 10.66
CA LEU A 151 1.38 -11.73 9.44
C LEU A 151 -0.11 -11.73 9.74
N CYS A 152 -0.91 -11.32 8.76
CA CYS A 152 -2.34 -11.10 8.92
C CYS A 152 -3.13 -12.12 8.07
N PHE A 153 -4.16 -12.75 8.63
CA PHE A 153 -4.94 -13.82 8.02
C PHE A 153 -6.44 -13.62 8.22
N GLU A 154 -7.22 -13.70 7.14
CA GLU A 154 -8.68 -13.55 7.20
C GLU A 154 -9.33 -14.62 8.09
N ARG A 155 -8.90 -15.87 7.93
CA ARG A 155 -9.50 -17.01 8.60
C ARG A 155 -8.53 -17.66 9.60
N LYS A 156 -9.05 -17.98 10.79
CA LYS A 156 -8.29 -18.63 11.87
C LYS A 156 -7.75 -19.98 11.46
N ASP A 157 -8.55 -20.80 10.78
CA ASP A 157 -8.16 -22.14 10.34
C ASP A 157 -6.97 -22.12 9.37
N THR A 158 -6.91 -21.11 8.48
CA THR A 158 -5.77 -20.87 7.61
C THR A 158 -4.52 -20.46 8.40
N ALA A 159 -4.67 -19.56 9.38
CA ALA A 159 -3.58 -19.15 10.25
C ALA A 159 -3.02 -20.33 11.07
N GLU A 160 -3.89 -21.18 11.62
CA GLU A 160 -3.50 -22.37 12.37
C GLU A 160 -2.77 -23.40 11.49
N LYS A 161 -3.21 -23.59 10.24
CA LYS A 161 -2.50 -24.44 9.27
C LYS A 161 -1.12 -23.88 8.94
N PHE A 162 -1.01 -22.55 8.78
CA PHE A 162 0.28 -21.90 8.57
C PHE A 162 1.22 -22.14 9.76
N VAL A 163 0.75 -21.92 10.99
CA VAL A 163 1.54 -22.14 12.22
C VAL A 163 1.98 -23.59 12.37
N LYS A 164 1.15 -24.57 11.99
CA LYS A 164 1.55 -25.99 12.00
C LYS A 164 2.74 -26.30 11.09
N GLY A 165 2.90 -25.56 9.98
CA GLY A 165 3.99 -25.76 9.03
C GLY A 165 5.20 -24.86 9.26
N PHE A 166 5.01 -23.67 9.84
CA PHE A 166 6.00 -22.60 9.86
C PHE A 166 6.22 -21.98 11.25
N GLY A 167 5.65 -22.58 12.30
CA GLY A 167 5.77 -22.09 13.67
C GLY A 167 5.03 -20.77 13.92
N GLY A 168 5.30 -20.17 15.09
CA GLY A 168 4.64 -18.96 15.57
C GLY A 168 3.36 -19.25 16.38
N VAL A 169 2.57 -18.20 16.62
CA VAL A 169 1.30 -18.29 17.35
C VAL A 169 0.20 -17.52 16.65
N VAL A 170 -1.04 -18.01 16.73
CA VAL A 170 -2.23 -17.28 16.24
C VAL A 170 -2.81 -16.44 17.38
N LEU A 171 -3.05 -15.15 17.11
CA LEU A 171 -3.53 -14.16 18.06
C LEU A 171 -4.68 -13.35 17.46
N SER A 172 -5.61 -12.90 18.29
CA SER A 172 -6.55 -11.84 17.96
C SER A 172 -5.86 -10.47 17.92
N PHE A 173 -6.56 -9.43 17.45
CA PHE A 173 -6.05 -8.06 17.44
C PHE A 173 -5.57 -7.59 18.83
N GLY A 174 -6.39 -7.79 19.87
CA GLY A 174 -6.05 -7.35 21.23
C GLY A 174 -4.82 -8.09 21.79
N GLU A 175 -4.78 -9.41 21.60
CA GLU A 175 -3.65 -10.25 22.03
C GLU A 175 -2.35 -9.88 21.28
N ALA A 176 -2.43 -9.64 19.97
CA ALA A 176 -1.29 -9.22 19.17
C ALA A 176 -0.74 -7.86 19.60
N MET A 177 -1.61 -6.88 19.87
CA MET A 177 -1.23 -5.56 20.39
C MET A 177 -0.54 -5.67 21.75
N GLN A 178 -1.11 -6.46 22.68
CA GLN A 178 -0.56 -6.64 24.02
C GLN A 178 0.80 -7.34 23.97
N ARG A 179 0.91 -8.42 23.18
CA ARG A 179 2.16 -9.17 23.04
C ARG A 179 3.25 -8.32 22.39
N LEU A 180 2.93 -7.61 21.30
CA LEU A 180 3.88 -6.74 20.62
C LEU A 180 4.42 -5.65 21.55
N LYS A 181 3.53 -5.01 22.33
CA LYS A 181 3.93 -4.01 23.32
C LYS A 181 4.93 -4.59 24.33
N LYS A 182 4.63 -5.78 24.88
CA LYS A 182 5.49 -6.47 25.84
C LYS A 182 6.87 -6.79 25.23
N GLU A 183 6.91 -7.31 24.01
CA GLU A 183 8.18 -7.66 23.34
C GLU A 183 9.03 -6.41 23.04
N MET A 184 8.41 -5.31 22.63
CA MET A 184 9.11 -4.04 22.39
C MET A 184 9.60 -3.34 23.67
N GLU A 185 8.99 -3.59 24.82
CA GLU A 185 9.47 -3.11 26.13
C GLU A 185 10.67 -3.91 26.62
N THR A 186 10.73 -5.21 26.33
CA THR A 186 11.83 -6.10 26.75
C THR A 186 13.05 -6.05 25.84
N ASP A 187 12.84 -5.77 24.55
CA ASP A 187 13.90 -5.60 23.57
C ASP A 187 13.54 -4.44 22.62
N PRO A 188 14.02 -3.21 22.90
CA PRO A 188 13.73 -2.04 22.08
C PRO A 188 14.50 -2.06 20.76
N THR A 189 15.40 -3.03 20.54
CA THR A 189 16.08 -3.16 19.26
C THR A 189 15.10 -3.71 18.22
N CYS A 190 14.40 -2.81 17.52
CA CYS A 190 13.94 -3.14 16.16
C CYS A 190 15.22 -3.53 15.42
N GLY A 191 15.43 -4.83 15.15
CA GLY A 191 16.54 -5.41 14.36
C GLY A 191 16.53 -4.96 12.90
N CYS A 192 16.22 -3.70 12.69
CA CYS A 192 15.88 -3.03 11.47
C CYS A 192 17.11 -2.31 10.90
N SER A 193 18.30 -2.46 11.52
CA SER A 193 19.55 -1.82 11.12
C SER A 193 20.59 -2.75 10.45
N GLU A 194 20.43 -4.08 10.45
CA GLU A 194 21.55 -4.98 10.07
C GLU A 194 21.38 -5.82 8.80
N HIS A 195 20.62 -5.36 7.81
CA HIS A 195 20.64 -5.99 6.49
C HIS A 195 20.87 -4.94 5.38
N THR A 196 22.03 -4.30 5.43
CA THR A 196 22.68 -3.74 4.24
C THR A 196 23.18 -4.89 3.36
N HIS A 197 22.69 -4.89 2.12
CA HIS A 197 23.29 -5.44 0.90
C HIS A 197 24.40 -6.49 1.05
N ASN A 198 24.11 -7.70 0.56
CA ASN A 198 25.01 -8.38 -0.37
C ASN A 198 24.18 -8.99 -1.49
#